data_AF-A0A7X8C6Y7-F1
#
_entry.id   AF-A0A7X8C6Y7-F1
#
_cell.length_a   1.000
_cell.length_b   1.000
_cell.length_c   1.000
_cell.angle_alpha   90.00
_cell.angle_beta   90.00
_cell.angle_gamma   90.00
#
_symmetry.space_group_name_H-M   'P 1'
#
loop_
_entity.id
_entity.type
_entity.pdbx_description
1 polymer ?
#
loop_
_entity_poly.entity_id
_entity_poly.type
_entity_poly.pdbx_seq_one_letter_code
_entity_poly.pdbx_strand_id
1 'polypeptide(L)'
;CFLTISIPNLTKSQNFTVSTDIVSSYVWRGTQYSGVSIQPTLDFTAGGFSIGSWGSAGFDGFLEMDLYAKYAFNFGLSLGVTDYYYPGSDVFDHSTETGSHGYEINLGYGIKGLSLSANYILNEAGAAGTVGGDKYFEIGYAFNKFSIFAGAGDGWHTPDHEFGVVNLGLSTSKEIKITDSFSIPLKASAILNPTTKQYYLVAGITL
;
A
#
# COMPACT_ATOMS: atom_id res chain seq x y z
N CYS A 1 -48.20 30.68 4.21
CA CYS A 1 -47.64 29.36 3.87
C CYS A 1 -46.14 29.56 3.62
N PHE A 2 -45.31 29.41 4.65
CA PHE A 2 -43.85 29.55 4.51
C PHE A 2 -43.27 28.15 4.35
N LEU A 3 -42.74 27.89 3.16
CA LEU A 3 -42.05 26.65 2.84
C LEU A 3 -40.61 26.78 3.35
N THR A 4 -40.31 26.20 4.50
CA THR A 4 -38.94 26.03 4.99
C THR A 4 -38.29 24.93 4.16
N ILE A 5 -37.34 25.29 3.31
CA ILE A 5 -36.41 24.33 2.68
C ILE A 5 -35.41 23.95 3.77
N SER A 6 -35.54 22.76 4.34
CA SER A 6 -34.44 22.18 5.11
C SER A 6 -33.37 21.71 4.12
N ILE A 7 -32.23 22.38 4.13
CA ILE A 7 -31.02 21.86 3.50
C ILE A 7 -30.57 20.70 4.40
N PRO A 8 -30.48 19.44 3.92
CA PRO A 8 -29.91 18.38 4.71
C PRO A 8 -28.44 18.74 4.98
N ASN A 9 -28.09 18.87 6.26
CA ASN A 9 -26.69 18.91 6.69
C ASN A 9 -26.03 17.60 6.24
N LEU A 10 -25.31 17.63 5.12
CA LEU A 10 -24.44 16.55 4.71
C LEU A 10 -23.18 16.63 5.56
N THR A 11 -23.26 16.21 6.82
CA THR A 11 -22.09 16.00 7.67
C THR A 11 -21.29 14.84 7.06
N LYS A 12 -20.35 15.17 6.15
CA LYS A 12 -19.27 14.26 5.79
C LYS A 12 -18.50 13.97 7.07
N SER A 13 -18.58 12.74 7.57
CA SER A 13 -17.76 12.29 8.70
C SER A 13 -16.29 12.51 8.34
N GLN A 14 -15.62 13.37 9.09
CA GLN A 14 -14.17 13.54 9.04
C GLN A 14 -13.59 12.63 10.12
N ASN A 15 -12.71 11.71 9.74
CA ASN A 15 -12.18 10.72 10.65
C ASN A 15 -10.66 10.72 10.62
N PHE A 16 -10.04 10.80 11.78
CA PHE A 16 -8.64 10.45 11.97
C PHE A 16 -8.56 8.99 12.42
N THR A 17 -7.75 8.19 11.74
CA THR A 17 -7.51 6.78 12.08
C THR A 17 -6.02 6.59 12.30
N VAL A 18 -5.70 5.81 13.34
CA VAL A 18 -4.35 5.30 13.59
C VAL A 18 -4.45 3.79 13.62
N SER A 19 -3.52 3.12 12.95
CA SER A 19 -3.37 1.67 13.02
C SER A 19 -1.89 1.30 12.96
N THR A 20 -1.56 0.07 13.28
CA THR A 20 -0.20 -0.45 13.10
C THR A 20 -0.23 -1.92 12.73
N ASP A 21 0.45 -2.25 11.64
CA ASP A 21 0.73 -3.65 11.30
C ASP A 21 2.05 -4.09 11.95
N ILE A 22 2.08 -5.31 12.49
CA ILE A 22 3.31 -5.99 12.89
C ILE A 22 3.44 -7.21 12.00
N VAL A 23 4.48 -7.25 11.16
CA VAL A 23 4.68 -8.31 10.17
C VAL A 23 5.94 -9.10 10.45
N SER A 24 5.93 -10.41 10.15
CA SER A 24 7.10 -11.28 10.28
C SER A 24 8.18 -10.96 9.25
N SER A 25 7.80 -10.35 8.13
CA SER A 25 8.69 -9.79 7.12
C SER A 25 7.95 -8.73 6.31
N TYR A 26 8.63 -7.63 6.01
CA TYR A 26 8.13 -6.65 5.06
C TYR A 26 8.43 -7.10 3.62
N VAL A 27 7.39 -7.63 2.96
CA VAL A 27 7.41 -8.01 1.54
C VAL A 27 6.47 -7.10 0.77
N TRP A 28 7.02 -6.32 -0.16
CA TRP A 28 6.28 -5.40 -1.01
C TRP A 28 6.36 -5.85 -2.46
N ARG A 29 5.20 -6.07 -3.09
CA ARG A 29 5.07 -6.48 -4.51
C ARG A 29 5.98 -7.66 -4.89
N GLY A 30 6.17 -8.61 -3.97
CA GLY A 30 6.98 -9.81 -4.16
C GLY A 30 8.47 -9.65 -3.86
N THR A 31 8.91 -8.50 -3.34
CA THR A 31 10.30 -8.25 -2.93
C THR A 31 10.36 -8.04 -1.41
N GLN A 32 11.27 -8.74 -0.75
CA GLN A 32 11.52 -8.55 0.69
C GLN A 32 12.44 -7.34 0.91
N TYR A 33 11.96 -6.35 1.66
CA TYR A 33 12.73 -5.16 2.03
C TYR A 33 13.32 -5.27 3.44
N SER A 34 12.62 -5.94 4.36
CA SER A 34 13.07 -6.10 5.75
C SER A 34 12.52 -7.37 6.40
N GLY A 35 13.16 -7.79 7.49
CA GLY A 35 12.65 -8.79 8.42
C GLY A 35 11.44 -8.31 9.21
N VAL A 36 11.33 -8.73 10.46
CA VAL A 36 10.23 -8.33 11.35
C VAL A 36 10.14 -6.80 11.37
N SER A 37 8.95 -6.26 11.08
CA SER A 37 8.73 -4.82 10.91
C SER A 37 7.47 -4.35 11.61
N ILE A 38 7.53 -3.13 12.15
CA ILE A 38 6.37 -2.40 12.68
C ILE A 38 6.00 -1.32 11.67
N GLN A 39 4.73 -1.29 11.28
CA GLN A 39 4.25 -0.51 10.15
C GLN A 39 3.08 0.40 10.56
N PRO A 40 3.35 1.58 11.14
CA PRO A 40 2.32 2.49 11.58
C PRO A 40 1.60 3.14 10.40
N THR A 41 0.35 3.54 10.61
CA THR A 41 -0.43 4.35 9.68
C THR A 41 -1.17 5.44 10.43
N LEU A 42 -1.13 6.65 9.88
CA LEU A 42 -1.96 7.78 10.27
C LEU A 42 -2.76 8.22 9.04
N ASP A 43 -4.09 8.20 9.13
CA ASP A 43 -4.97 8.56 8.02
C ASP A 43 -5.98 9.62 8.45
N PHE A 44 -6.21 10.61 7.58
CA PHE A 44 -7.35 11.50 7.63
C PHE A 44 -8.25 11.25 6.43
N THR A 45 -9.52 10.97 6.68
CA THR A 45 -10.52 10.74 5.64
C THR A 45 -11.68 11.74 5.72
N ALA A 46 -12.09 12.28 4.58
CA ALA A 46 -13.23 13.19 4.42
C ALA A 46 -14.10 12.80 3.21
N GLY A 47 -15.04 11.89 3.42
CA GLY A 47 -15.81 11.25 2.34
C GLY A 47 -14.92 10.35 1.48
N GLY A 48 -14.92 10.53 0.16
CA GLY A 48 -14.04 9.74 -0.72
C GLY A 48 -12.55 10.11 -0.69
N PHE A 49 -12.18 11.25 -0.09
CA PHE A 49 -10.78 11.68 -0.01
C PHE A 49 -10.10 11.15 1.25
N SER A 50 -8.86 10.67 1.11
CA SER A 50 -7.97 10.34 2.22
C SER A 50 -6.57 10.91 1.98
N ILE A 51 -5.90 11.34 3.06
CA ILE A 51 -4.50 11.73 3.07
C ILE A 51 -3.87 11.20 4.36
N GLY A 52 -2.64 10.71 4.27
CA GLY A 52 -2.01 10.08 5.41
C GLY A 52 -0.55 9.82 5.24
N SER A 53 0.00 9.15 6.24
CA SER A 53 1.35 8.62 6.22
C SER A 53 1.33 7.16 6.64
N TRP A 54 2.17 6.38 5.98
CA TRP A 54 2.47 5.01 6.33
C TRP A 54 3.99 4.91 6.56
N GLY A 55 4.42 3.98 7.39
CA GLY A 55 5.85 3.70 7.49
C GLY A 55 6.11 2.23 7.74
N SER A 56 7.37 1.83 7.61
CA SER A 56 7.88 0.51 7.99
C SER A 56 9.22 0.67 8.67
N ALA A 57 9.29 0.23 9.92
CA ALA A 57 10.50 0.20 10.71
C ALA A 57 10.88 -1.26 11.01
N GLY A 58 11.94 -1.71 10.35
CA GLY A 58 12.51 -3.04 10.51
C GLY A 58 13.37 -3.17 11.77
N PHE A 59 13.34 -4.32 12.40
CA PHE A 59 14.23 -4.63 13.53
C PHE A 59 15.71 -4.78 13.10
N ASP A 60 15.96 -4.82 11.80
CA ASP A 60 17.27 -4.79 11.14
C ASP A 60 17.77 -3.37 10.82
N GLY A 61 17.00 -2.33 11.20
CA GLY A 61 17.34 -0.92 10.97
C GLY A 61 16.81 -0.34 9.66
N PHE A 62 16.06 -1.13 8.86
CA PHE A 62 15.37 -0.62 7.68
C PHE A 62 14.31 0.42 8.06
N LEU A 63 14.19 1.48 7.27
CA LEU A 63 13.17 2.53 7.43
C LEU A 63 12.59 2.92 6.07
N GLU A 64 11.27 3.04 6.02
CA GLU A 64 10.48 3.63 4.93
C GLU A 64 9.36 4.47 5.55
N MET A 65 9.12 5.66 5.02
CA MET A 65 8.17 6.64 5.55
C MET A 65 7.48 7.33 4.39
N ASP A 66 6.28 6.88 4.08
CA ASP A 66 5.55 7.33 2.90
C ASP A 66 4.50 8.36 3.28
N LEU A 67 4.27 9.30 2.36
CA LEU A 67 3.07 10.12 2.34
C LEU A 67 2.18 9.66 1.21
N TYR A 68 0.86 9.71 1.42
CA TYR A 68 -0.08 9.39 0.36
C TYR A 68 -1.31 10.28 0.40
N ALA A 69 -1.91 10.47 -0.76
CA ALA A 69 -3.26 11.01 -0.90
C ALA A 69 -4.03 10.18 -1.91
N LYS A 70 -5.31 9.93 -1.66
CA LYS A 70 -6.18 9.17 -2.55
C LYS A 70 -7.61 9.70 -2.57
N TYR A 71 -8.31 9.41 -3.65
CA TYR A 71 -9.73 9.62 -3.78
C TYR A 71 -10.41 8.32 -4.26
N ALA A 72 -11.35 7.81 -3.48
CA ALA A 72 -12.18 6.67 -3.81
C ALA A 72 -13.56 7.13 -4.29
N PHE A 73 -13.94 6.67 -5.47
CA PHE A 73 -15.27 6.88 -6.04
C PHE A 73 -16.20 5.73 -5.65
N ASN A 74 -17.48 6.05 -5.45
CA ASN A 74 -18.49 5.07 -5.01
C ASN A 74 -18.76 3.93 -6.02
N PHE A 75 -18.26 4.04 -7.25
CA PHE A 75 -18.39 3.01 -8.29
C PHE A 75 -17.17 2.08 -8.39
N GLY A 76 -16.26 2.13 -7.40
CA GLY A 76 -15.14 1.20 -7.27
C GLY A 76 -13.81 1.68 -7.80
N LEU A 77 -13.77 2.80 -8.54
CA LEU A 77 -12.53 3.44 -8.98
C LEU A 77 -11.85 4.16 -7.81
N SER A 78 -10.53 4.12 -7.74
CA SER A 78 -9.72 4.96 -6.89
C SER A 78 -8.53 5.54 -7.64
N LEU A 79 -8.17 6.78 -7.32
CA LEU A 79 -6.97 7.46 -7.78
C LEU A 79 -6.12 7.83 -6.57
N GLY A 80 -4.81 7.75 -6.68
CA GLY A 80 -3.90 8.13 -5.61
C GLY A 80 -2.55 8.59 -6.09
N VAL A 81 -1.81 9.16 -5.16
CA VAL A 81 -0.38 9.44 -5.25
C VAL A 81 0.28 8.94 -3.97
N THR A 82 1.44 8.34 -4.12
CA THR A 82 2.30 7.93 -3.03
C THR A 82 3.67 8.58 -3.22
N ASP A 83 4.22 9.12 -2.15
CA ASP A 83 5.55 9.70 -2.05
C ASP A 83 6.37 8.79 -1.13
N TYR A 84 7.26 8.00 -1.75
CA TYR A 84 8.16 7.07 -1.09
C TYR A 84 9.39 7.79 -0.58
N TYR A 85 9.69 7.63 0.70
CA TYR A 85 10.91 8.17 1.30
C TYR A 85 11.57 7.16 2.24
N TYR A 86 12.85 6.91 2.01
CA TYR A 86 13.67 6.02 2.82
C TYR A 86 14.63 6.88 3.67
N PRO A 87 14.36 7.06 4.97
CA PRO A 87 15.16 7.94 5.82
C PRO A 87 16.66 7.66 5.75
N GLY A 88 17.44 8.70 5.46
CA GLY A 88 18.89 8.60 5.27
C GLY A 88 19.45 9.73 4.40
N SER A 89 18.60 10.41 3.64
CA SER A 89 18.90 11.58 2.81
C SER A 89 18.13 12.82 3.28
N ASP A 90 18.37 13.98 2.65
CA ASP A 90 17.65 15.23 2.99
C ASP A 90 16.20 15.15 2.50
N VAL A 91 15.23 15.19 3.43
CA VAL A 91 13.79 15.10 3.12
C VAL A 91 13.26 16.26 2.26
N PHE A 92 14.04 17.32 2.06
CA PHE A 92 13.65 18.42 1.18
C PHE A 92 14.39 18.40 -0.17
N ASP A 93 15.25 17.39 -0.40
CA ASP A 93 15.91 17.21 -1.68
C ASP A 93 15.01 16.43 -2.65
N HIS A 94 14.52 17.14 -3.67
CA HIS A 94 13.69 16.61 -4.74
C HIS A 94 14.42 16.60 -6.10
N SER A 95 15.76 16.71 -6.09
CA SER A 95 16.59 16.68 -7.30
C SER A 95 16.63 15.29 -7.95
N THR A 96 17.10 15.24 -9.19
CA THR A 96 17.23 13.96 -9.90
C THR A 96 18.43 13.17 -9.40
N GLU A 97 19.56 13.83 -9.16
CA GLU A 97 20.83 13.18 -8.83
C GLU A 97 20.90 12.68 -7.39
N THR A 98 20.36 13.45 -6.43
CA THR A 98 20.45 13.14 -5.00
C THR A 98 19.10 13.13 -4.29
N GLY A 99 18.01 13.32 -5.02
CA GLY A 99 16.67 13.41 -4.44
C GLY A 99 16.24 12.18 -3.67
N SER A 100 15.46 12.44 -2.63
CA SER A 100 15.08 11.49 -1.58
C SER A 100 13.74 10.79 -1.84
N HIS A 101 13.01 11.22 -2.86
CA HIS A 101 11.59 10.90 -3.03
C HIS A 101 11.30 10.13 -4.31
N GLY A 102 10.52 9.06 -4.21
CA GLY A 102 9.91 8.36 -5.33
C GLY A 102 8.42 8.66 -5.41
N TYR A 103 7.95 9.29 -6.49
CA TYR A 103 6.54 9.62 -6.68
C TYR A 103 5.84 8.59 -7.54
N GLU A 104 4.80 7.98 -7.02
CA GLU A 104 3.97 7.01 -7.73
C GLU A 104 2.55 7.53 -7.89
N ILE A 105 1.99 7.40 -9.10
CA ILE A 105 0.55 7.52 -9.29
C ILE A 105 -0.10 6.15 -9.19
N ASN A 106 -1.23 6.09 -8.49
CA ASN A 106 -1.96 4.87 -8.21
C ASN A 106 -3.35 4.91 -8.85
N LEU A 107 -3.68 3.88 -9.61
CA LEU A 107 -5.02 3.62 -10.13
C LEU A 107 -5.50 2.29 -9.55
N GLY A 108 -6.70 2.30 -8.96
CA GLY A 108 -7.34 1.09 -8.45
C GLY A 108 -8.76 0.97 -8.98
N TYR A 109 -9.22 -0.27 -9.19
CA TYR A 109 -10.60 -0.56 -9.49
C TYR A 109 -11.05 -1.84 -8.78
N GLY A 110 -12.08 -1.73 -7.96
CA GLY A 110 -12.68 -2.84 -7.23
C GLY A 110 -14.13 -3.08 -7.63
N ILE A 111 -14.49 -4.34 -7.90
CA ILE A 111 -15.88 -4.75 -8.11
C ILE A 111 -16.12 -6.16 -7.57
N LYS A 112 -17.04 -6.28 -6.59
CA LYS A 112 -17.30 -7.52 -5.87
C LYS A 112 -16.01 -8.07 -5.25
N GLY A 113 -15.57 -9.27 -5.65
CA GLY A 113 -14.30 -9.85 -5.21
C GLY A 113 -13.10 -9.48 -6.07
N LEU A 114 -13.31 -8.89 -7.26
CA LEU A 114 -12.23 -8.55 -8.19
C LEU A 114 -11.59 -7.21 -7.80
N SER A 115 -10.26 -7.16 -7.80
CA SER A 115 -9.45 -5.95 -7.67
C SER A 115 -8.45 -5.85 -8.82
N LEU A 116 -8.27 -4.63 -9.33
CA LEU A 116 -7.26 -4.27 -10.31
C LEU A 116 -6.46 -3.08 -9.79
N SER A 117 -5.15 -3.08 -9.99
CA SER A 117 -4.32 -1.90 -9.77
C SER A 117 -3.36 -1.67 -10.94
N ALA A 118 -3.06 -0.41 -11.18
CA ALA A 118 -2.03 0.05 -12.11
C ALA A 118 -1.29 1.21 -11.44
N ASN A 119 0.02 1.13 -11.41
CA ASN A 119 0.88 2.07 -10.70
C ASN A 119 2.05 2.44 -11.58
N TYR A 120 2.50 3.69 -11.46
CA TYR A 120 3.53 4.24 -12.32
C TYR A 120 4.41 5.22 -11.55
N ILE A 121 5.72 4.97 -11.55
CA ILE A 121 6.73 5.84 -10.94
C ILE A 121 7.02 7.01 -11.88
N LEU A 122 6.88 8.24 -11.39
CA LEU A 122 6.92 9.45 -12.21
C LEU A 122 8.33 9.98 -12.44
N ASN A 123 9.18 9.91 -11.42
CA ASN A 123 10.44 10.65 -11.39
C ASN A 123 11.67 9.74 -11.32
N GLU A 124 12.80 10.34 -11.64
CA GLU A 124 14.13 9.87 -11.31
C GLU A 124 14.59 10.55 -10.02
N ALA A 125 15.18 9.79 -9.10
CA ALA A 125 15.74 10.30 -7.84
C ALA A 125 16.79 9.33 -7.32
N GLY A 126 18.05 9.77 -7.31
CA GLY A 126 19.20 8.92 -7.01
C GLY A 126 19.22 8.32 -5.61
N ALA A 127 18.80 9.06 -4.57
CA ALA A 127 18.78 8.52 -3.21
C ALA A 127 17.57 7.61 -2.96
N ALA A 128 16.41 7.90 -3.57
CA ALA A 128 15.26 7.00 -3.55
C ALA A 128 15.46 5.74 -4.41
N GLY A 129 16.39 5.79 -5.39
CA GLY A 129 16.65 4.69 -6.32
C GLY A 129 15.62 4.57 -7.44
N THR A 130 14.86 5.64 -7.72
CA THR A 130 13.87 5.65 -8.82
C THR A 130 14.53 6.05 -10.14
N VAL A 131 14.14 5.38 -11.22
CA VAL A 131 14.61 5.66 -12.59
C VAL A 131 13.53 6.26 -13.49
N GLY A 132 12.33 6.47 -12.93
CA GLY A 132 11.18 7.01 -13.65
C GLY A 132 10.62 6.04 -14.70
N GLY A 133 9.31 6.09 -14.89
CA GLY A 133 8.64 5.29 -15.91
C GLY A 133 8.38 3.84 -15.55
N ASP A 134 8.76 3.41 -14.33
CA ASP A 134 8.52 2.05 -13.84
C ASP A 134 7.03 1.79 -13.65
N LYS A 135 6.59 0.57 -13.94
CA LYS A 135 5.17 0.18 -13.98
C LYS A 135 4.94 -1.01 -13.09
N TYR A 136 3.78 -1.02 -12.44
CA TYR A 136 3.28 -2.19 -11.74
C TYR A 136 1.78 -2.36 -11.93
N PHE A 137 1.37 -3.57 -12.29
CA PHE A 137 -0.02 -3.94 -12.44
C PHE A 137 -0.31 -5.15 -11.56
N GLU A 138 -1.47 -5.18 -10.91
CA GLU A 138 -1.91 -6.34 -10.14
C GLU A 138 -3.38 -6.63 -10.37
N ILE A 139 -3.70 -7.91 -10.51
CA ILE A 139 -5.06 -8.44 -10.46
C ILE A 139 -5.21 -9.31 -9.21
N GLY A 140 -6.33 -9.13 -8.51
CA GLY A 140 -6.67 -9.93 -7.34
C GLY A 140 -8.11 -10.39 -7.36
N TYR A 141 -8.38 -11.51 -6.69
CA TYR A 141 -9.74 -11.99 -6.44
C TYR A 141 -9.89 -12.50 -5.01
N ALA A 142 -10.85 -11.94 -4.27
CA ALA A 142 -11.21 -12.35 -2.93
C ALA A 142 -12.37 -13.37 -2.95
N PHE A 143 -12.10 -14.55 -2.41
CA PHE A 143 -13.11 -15.54 -2.02
C PHE A 143 -13.47 -15.38 -0.55
N ASN A 144 -14.47 -16.12 -0.08
CA ASN A 144 -14.96 -16.02 1.30
C ASN A 144 -13.91 -16.34 2.38
N LYS A 145 -12.86 -17.12 2.06
CA LYS A 145 -11.87 -17.60 3.04
C LYS A 145 -10.43 -17.21 2.72
N PHE A 146 -10.18 -16.80 1.48
CA PHE A 146 -8.83 -16.49 1.01
C PHE A 146 -8.93 -15.56 -0.21
N SER A 147 -7.86 -14.87 -0.52
CA SER A 147 -7.68 -14.14 -1.77
C SER A 147 -6.50 -14.72 -2.54
N ILE A 148 -6.50 -14.50 -3.85
CA ILE A 148 -5.35 -14.73 -4.72
C ILE A 148 -5.02 -13.44 -5.46
N PHE A 149 -3.74 -13.28 -5.81
CA PHE A 149 -3.28 -12.15 -6.58
C PHE A 149 -2.13 -12.54 -7.52
N ALA A 150 -2.01 -11.78 -8.60
CA ALA A 150 -0.93 -11.86 -9.55
C ALA A 150 -0.55 -10.44 -10.01
N GLY A 151 0.72 -10.08 -9.78
CA GLY A 151 1.28 -8.78 -10.10
C GLY A 151 2.55 -8.89 -10.94
N ALA A 152 2.69 -7.95 -11.86
CA ALA A 152 3.79 -7.84 -12.80
C ALA A 152 4.24 -6.39 -12.93
N GLY A 153 5.53 -6.17 -13.13
CA GLY A 153 6.11 -4.86 -13.28
C GLY A 153 7.50 -4.90 -13.89
N ASP A 154 8.07 -3.73 -14.11
CA ASP A 154 9.43 -3.49 -14.61
C ASP A 154 10.18 -2.54 -13.65
N GLY A 155 11.39 -2.13 -14.04
CA GLY A 155 12.12 -1.08 -13.33
C GLY A 155 12.37 -1.40 -11.86
N TRP A 156 11.92 -0.53 -10.94
CA TRP A 156 12.04 -0.71 -9.49
C TRP A 156 11.52 -2.05 -8.95
N HIS A 157 10.69 -2.76 -9.72
CA HIS A 157 10.11 -4.05 -9.32
C HIS A 157 10.95 -5.26 -9.74
N THR A 158 11.93 -5.09 -10.64
CA THR A 158 12.67 -6.19 -11.27
C THR A 158 14.18 -5.92 -11.32
N PRO A 159 15.06 -6.87 -10.93
CA PRO A 159 16.50 -6.63 -10.87
C PRO A 159 17.17 -6.25 -12.21
N ASP A 160 16.60 -6.70 -13.33
CA ASP A 160 17.07 -6.46 -14.69
C ASP A 160 16.30 -5.33 -15.40
N HIS A 161 15.38 -4.68 -14.70
CA HIS A 161 14.48 -3.65 -15.22
C HIS A 161 13.53 -4.12 -16.35
N GLU A 162 13.47 -5.42 -16.65
CA GLU A 162 12.57 -5.96 -17.67
C GLU A 162 11.18 -6.30 -17.10
N PHE A 163 10.14 -6.15 -17.90
CA PHE A 163 8.78 -6.45 -17.44
C PHE A 163 8.61 -7.94 -17.13
N GLY A 164 8.30 -8.25 -15.88
CA GLY A 164 8.19 -9.62 -15.38
C GLY A 164 7.10 -9.82 -14.34
N VAL A 165 6.71 -11.08 -14.13
CA VAL A 165 5.79 -11.45 -13.06
C VAL A 165 6.58 -11.53 -11.76
N VAL A 166 6.26 -10.66 -10.81
CA VAL A 166 7.02 -10.49 -9.57
C VAL A 166 6.23 -10.85 -8.32
N ASN A 167 4.90 -10.89 -8.39
CA ASN A 167 4.07 -11.05 -7.19
C ASN A 167 2.92 -12.03 -7.44
N LEU A 168 3.13 -13.32 -7.20
CA LEU A 168 2.06 -14.31 -7.20
C LEU A 168 1.77 -14.74 -5.78
N GLY A 169 0.50 -14.81 -5.38
CA GLY A 169 0.24 -15.28 -4.05
C GLY A 169 -1.19 -15.54 -3.69
N LEU A 170 -1.32 -16.04 -2.46
CA LEU A 170 -2.56 -16.29 -1.77
C LEU A 170 -2.45 -15.69 -0.37
N SER A 171 -3.54 -15.06 0.08
CA SER A 171 -3.66 -14.57 1.44
C SER A 171 -4.91 -15.10 2.12
N THR A 172 -4.87 -15.21 3.44
CA THR A 172 -6.02 -15.49 4.28
C THR A 172 -5.93 -14.67 5.56
N SER A 173 -7.07 -14.44 6.20
CA SER A 173 -7.14 -13.77 7.49
C SER A 173 -8.10 -14.47 8.43
N LYS A 174 -7.84 -14.33 9.72
CA LYS A 174 -8.70 -14.82 10.80
C LYS A 174 -8.68 -13.81 11.94
N GLU A 175 -9.85 -13.50 12.47
CA GLU A 175 -9.97 -12.75 13.72
C GLU A 175 -9.62 -13.63 14.93
N ILE A 176 -8.67 -13.17 15.73
CA ILE A 176 -8.35 -13.74 17.04
C ILE A 176 -9.09 -12.93 18.08
N LYS A 177 -10.16 -13.51 18.65
CA LYS A 177 -10.90 -12.90 19.74
C LYS A 177 -10.06 -12.92 21.02
N ILE A 178 -9.75 -11.75 21.55
CA ILE A 178 -8.99 -11.59 22.81
C ILE A 178 -9.97 -11.35 23.96
N THR A 179 -10.94 -10.46 23.77
CA THR A 179 -12.05 -10.19 24.70
C THR A 179 -13.37 -10.08 23.93
N ASP A 180 -14.47 -9.82 24.63
CA ASP A 180 -15.76 -9.55 23.99
C ASP A 180 -15.77 -8.26 23.16
N SER A 181 -14.88 -7.31 23.46
CA SER A 181 -14.79 -6.02 22.78
C SER A 181 -13.55 -5.86 21.91
N PHE A 182 -12.61 -6.80 21.95
CA PHE A 182 -11.32 -6.68 21.28
C PHE A 182 -10.93 -7.97 20.54
N SER A 183 -10.66 -7.82 19.25
CA SER A 183 -10.13 -8.89 18.38
C SER A 183 -8.95 -8.35 17.59
N ILE A 184 -8.02 -9.24 17.28
CA ILE A 184 -6.85 -8.92 16.47
C ILE A 184 -6.95 -9.71 15.16
N PRO A 185 -6.97 -9.03 14.00
CA PRO A 185 -6.87 -9.70 12.71
C PRO A 185 -5.48 -10.33 12.57
N LEU A 186 -5.40 -11.65 12.41
CA LEU A 186 -4.19 -12.35 11.97
C LEU A 186 -4.29 -12.59 10.47
N LYS A 187 -3.32 -12.08 9.71
CA LYS A 187 -3.18 -12.26 8.26
C LYS A 187 -2.00 -13.18 7.98
N ALA A 188 -2.11 -14.00 6.94
CA ALA A 188 -1.01 -14.78 6.41
C ALA A 188 -1.03 -14.77 4.88
N SER A 189 0.15 -14.64 4.26
CA SER A 189 0.34 -14.60 2.81
C SER A 189 1.47 -15.53 2.39
N ALA A 190 1.21 -16.39 1.42
CA ALA A 190 2.22 -17.14 0.69
C ALA A 190 2.48 -16.43 -0.64
N ILE A 191 3.73 -16.02 -0.87
CA ILE A 191 4.12 -15.13 -1.97
C ILE A 191 5.27 -15.76 -2.73
N LEU A 192 5.13 -15.90 -4.05
CA LEU A 192 6.16 -16.33 -4.97
C LEU A 192 6.52 -15.15 -5.88
N ASN A 193 7.82 -14.89 -6.01
CA ASN A 193 8.36 -14.00 -7.03
C ASN A 193 9.08 -14.83 -8.09
N PRO A 194 8.43 -15.12 -9.24
CA PRO A 194 9.04 -15.88 -10.33
C PRO A 194 10.33 -15.25 -10.89
N THR A 195 10.38 -13.92 -11.01
CA THR A 195 11.55 -13.20 -11.54
C THR A 195 12.78 -13.42 -10.65
N THR A 196 12.65 -13.25 -9.33
CA THR A 196 13.78 -13.42 -8.38
C THR A 196 13.94 -14.86 -7.88
N LYS A 197 12.99 -15.75 -8.21
CA LYS A 197 12.92 -17.16 -7.77
C LYS A 197 12.87 -17.29 -6.25
N GLN A 198 12.21 -16.35 -5.58
CA GLN A 198 12.07 -16.32 -4.13
C GLN A 198 10.64 -16.67 -3.70
N TYR A 199 10.54 -17.31 -2.54
CA TYR A 199 9.27 -17.64 -1.90
C TYR A 199 9.26 -17.10 -0.47
N TYR A 200 8.17 -16.41 -0.12
CA TYR A 200 7.97 -15.79 1.18
C TYR A 200 6.69 -16.30 1.80
N LEU A 201 6.74 -16.56 3.11
CA LEU A 201 5.56 -16.79 3.95
C LEU A 201 5.54 -15.70 5.01
N VAL A 202 4.57 -14.80 4.91
CA VAL A 202 4.45 -13.64 5.78
C VAL A 202 3.23 -13.80 6.66
N ALA A 203 3.39 -13.60 7.96
CA ALA A 203 2.30 -13.45 8.91
C ALA A 203 2.30 -12.02 9.45
N GLY A 204 1.13 -11.48 9.76
CA GLY A 204 1.04 -10.17 10.40
C GLY A 204 -0.24 -9.98 11.19
N ILE A 205 -0.19 -9.08 12.16
CA ILE A 205 -1.35 -8.61 12.90
C ILE A 205 -1.57 -7.13 12.68
N THR A 206 -2.82 -6.68 12.73
CA THR A 206 -3.18 -5.27 12.70
C THR A 206 -3.72 -4.86 14.08
N LEU A 207 -3.24 -3.74 14.61
CA LEU A 207 -3.72 -3.10 15.84
C LEU A 207 -4.41 -1.77 15.53
#